data_AF-A0A6F8XWV1-F1
#
_entry.id   AF-A0A6F8XWV1-F1
#
_cell.length_a   1.000
_cell.length_b   1.000
_cell.length_c   1.000
_cell.angle_alpha   90.00
_cell.angle_beta   90.00
_cell.angle_gamma   90.00
#
_symmetry.space_group_name_H-M   'P 1'
#
loop_
_entity.id
_entity.type
_entity.pdbx_description
1 polymer ?
#
loop_
_entity_poly.entity_id
_entity_poly.type
_entity_poly.pdbx_seq_one_letter_code
_entity_poly.pdbx_strand_id
1 'polypeptide(L)'
;MRQRLSPAQRTVMACLYTRHHDGYVRQRHLEAIVGKAKTWVAPFVVQLLGEYVVQIILAIRHGLADVDVSGTAIRRAYGRFAAANPAFVGLTYQRAASYWNCYYRSLFVDRRSYPSFSILDSISAAGADHTRGTAQPLRITGLPYRVISLDS
;
A
#
# COMPACT_ATOMS: atom_id res chain seq x y z
N MET A 1 -32.01 -15.65 12.45
CA MET A 1 -31.48 -14.27 12.43
C MET A 1 -30.10 -14.26 11.79
N ARG A 2 -29.87 -13.57 10.66
CA ARG A 2 -28.51 -13.30 10.18
C ARG A 2 -27.94 -12.15 11.01
N GLN A 3 -26.92 -12.39 11.81
CA GLN A 3 -26.19 -11.33 12.49
C GLN A 3 -25.54 -10.41 11.45
N ARG A 4 -25.80 -9.11 11.55
CA ARG A 4 -25.29 -8.12 10.59
C ARG A 4 -23.91 -7.67 11.08
N LEU A 5 -22.87 -7.97 10.30
CA LEU A 5 -21.49 -7.54 10.62
C LEU A 5 -21.38 -6.02 10.72
N SER A 6 -20.47 -5.52 11.54
CA SER A 6 -20.10 -4.11 11.55
C SER A 6 -19.34 -3.73 10.26
N PRO A 7 -19.25 -2.43 9.90
CA PRO A 7 -18.44 -2.00 8.76
C PRO A 7 -16.97 -2.45 8.84
N ALA A 8 -16.39 -2.45 10.04
CA ALA A 8 -15.02 -2.91 10.26
C ALA A 8 -14.91 -4.43 10.06
N GLN A 9 -15.82 -5.21 10.63
CA GLN A 9 -15.85 -6.68 10.46
C GLN A 9 -16.01 -7.07 8.99
N ARG A 10 -16.86 -6.36 8.22
CA ARG A 10 -16.97 -6.57 6.76
C ARG A 10 -15.67 -6.31 6.03
N THR A 11 -14.92 -5.28 6.44
CA THR A 11 -13.63 -4.96 5.83
C THR A 11 -12.59 -6.03 6.16
N VAL A 12 -12.51 -6.48 7.41
CA VAL A 12 -11.64 -7.59 7.81
C VAL A 12 -11.99 -8.86 7.04
N MET A 13 -13.27 -9.20 6.94
CA MET A 13 -13.72 -10.33 6.14
C MET A 13 -13.25 -10.18 4.69
N ALA A 14 -13.48 -9.03 4.05
CA ALA A 14 -13.04 -8.81 2.68
C ALA A 14 -11.50 -8.91 2.52
N CYS A 15 -10.71 -8.43 3.49
CA CYS A 15 -9.27 -8.67 3.52
C CYS A 15 -8.92 -10.17 3.51
N LEU A 16 -9.58 -10.99 4.32
CA LEU A 16 -9.33 -12.43 4.35
C LEU A 16 -9.70 -13.11 3.01
N TYR A 17 -10.80 -12.68 2.39
CA TYR A 17 -11.26 -13.24 1.12
C TYR A 17 -10.38 -12.85 -0.09
N THR A 18 -9.43 -11.91 0.05
CA THR A 18 -8.40 -11.72 -0.99
C THR A 18 -7.43 -12.91 -1.10
N ARG A 19 -7.50 -13.87 -0.18
CA ARG A 19 -6.73 -15.13 -0.21
C ARG A 19 -7.52 -16.32 -0.74
N HIS A 20 -8.74 -16.10 -1.22
CA HIS A 20 -9.58 -17.17 -1.75
C HIS A 20 -8.97 -17.78 -3.04
N HIS A 21 -9.19 -19.07 -3.28
CA HIS A 21 -8.64 -19.76 -4.46
C HIS A 21 -9.26 -19.25 -5.77
N ASP A 22 -10.55 -18.93 -5.75
CA ASP A 22 -11.27 -18.30 -6.87
C ASP A 22 -10.85 -16.83 -7.08
N GLY A 23 -10.37 -16.51 -8.29
CA GLY A 23 -9.98 -15.17 -8.71
C GLY A 23 -11.13 -14.16 -8.73
N TYR A 24 -12.36 -14.57 -9.08
CA TYR A 24 -13.52 -13.68 -9.07
C TYR A 24 -13.89 -13.26 -7.65
N VAL A 25 -13.82 -14.20 -6.70
CA VAL A 25 -14.04 -13.91 -5.28
C VAL A 25 -12.97 -12.94 -4.77
N ARG A 26 -11.69 -13.17 -5.10
CA ARG A 26 -10.60 -12.25 -4.73
C ARG A 26 -10.83 -10.84 -5.28
N GLN A 27 -11.14 -10.70 -6.57
CA GLN A 27 -11.37 -9.40 -7.19
C GLN A 27 -12.54 -8.66 -6.53
N ARG A 28 -13.68 -9.32 -6.34
CA ARG A 28 -14.85 -8.72 -5.68
C ARG A 28 -14.52 -8.18 -4.28
N HIS A 29 -13.74 -8.92 -3.51
CA HIS A 29 -13.38 -8.51 -2.16
C HIS A 29 -12.26 -7.47 -2.14
N LEU A 30 -11.35 -7.49 -3.11
CA LEU A 30 -10.39 -6.42 -3.33
C LEU A 30 -11.10 -5.08 -3.62
N GLU A 31 -12.04 -5.07 -4.56
CA GLU A 31 -12.77 -3.85 -4.94
C GLU A 31 -13.52 -3.23 -3.74
N ALA A 32 -13.97 -4.06 -2.80
CA ALA A 32 -14.60 -3.61 -1.57
C ALA A 32 -13.63 -2.95 -0.56
N ILE A 33 -12.30 -3.15 -0.68
CA ILE A 33 -11.31 -2.67 0.30
C ILE A 33 -10.24 -1.74 -0.26
N VAL A 34 -9.96 -1.77 -1.57
CA VAL A 34 -8.79 -1.11 -2.17
C VAL A 34 -8.74 0.41 -1.91
N GLY A 35 -9.89 1.08 -1.95
CA GLY A 35 -10.02 2.52 -1.66
C GLY A 35 -10.10 2.87 -0.16
N LYS A 36 -9.95 1.91 0.76
CA LYS A 36 -9.98 2.19 2.19
C LYS A 36 -8.59 2.58 2.68
N ALA A 37 -8.44 3.85 3.06
CA ALA A 37 -7.21 4.40 3.66
C ALA A 37 -6.96 3.91 5.09
N LYS A 38 -6.76 2.59 5.26
CA LYS A 38 -6.47 1.92 6.53
C LYS A 38 -5.17 1.13 6.37
N THR A 39 -4.16 1.43 7.18
CA THR A 39 -2.84 0.78 7.07
C THR A 39 -2.90 -0.75 7.21
N TRP A 40 -3.84 -1.28 7.99
CA TRP A 40 -4.04 -2.74 8.14
C TRP A 40 -4.73 -3.41 6.94
N VAL A 41 -5.28 -2.65 5.99
CA VAL A 41 -5.79 -3.19 4.71
C VAL A 41 -4.65 -3.38 3.71
N ALA A 42 -3.63 -2.51 3.75
CA ALA A 42 -2.53 -2.48 2.79
C ALA A 42 -1.84 -3.84 2.53
N PRO A 43 -1.50 -4.69 3.52
CA PRO A 43 -0.84 -5.97 3.21
C PRO A 43 -1.68 -6.88 2.31
N PHE A 44 -3.01 -6.85 2.45
CA PHE A 44 -3.93 -7.67 1.66
C PHE A 44 -4.07 -7.20 0.21
N VAL A 45 -3.87 -5.90 -0.03
CA VAL A 45 -3.87 -5.30 -1.37
C VAL A 45 -2.51 -5.46 -2.02
N VAL A 46 -1.43 -5.14 -1.31
CA VAL A 46 -0.06 -5.22 -1.83
C VAL A 46 0.31 -6.66 -2.19
N GLN A 47 -0.08 -7.64 -1.39
CA GLN A 47 0.22 -9.05 -1.70
C GLN A 47 -0.31 -9.50 -3.08
N LEU A 48 -1.47 -8.99 -3.50
CA LEU A 48 -2.07 -9.31 -4.80
C LEU A 48 -1.28 -8.76 -6.00
N LEU A 49 -0.43 -7.74 -5.81
CA LEU A 49 0.44 -7.21 -6.87
C LEU A 49 1.55 -8.19 -7.27
N GLY A 50 1.86 -9.14 -6.40
CA GLY A 50 2.81 -10.22 -6.64
C GLY A 50 2.16 -11.52 -7.06
N GLU A 51 0.97 -11.49 -7.67
CA GLU A 51 0.24 -12.66 -8.17
C GLU A 51 0.05 -12.61 -9.69
N TYR A 52 -0.23 -13.76 -10.31
CA TYR A 52 -0.28 -13.92 -11.76
C TYR A 52 -1.58 -13.40 -12.43
N VAL A 53 -2.48 -12.69 -11.73
CA VAL A 53 -3.78 -12.28 -12.31
C VAL A 53 -3.76 -10.79 -12.64
N VAL A 54 -3.48 -10.45 -13.89
CA VAL A 54 -3.35 -9.05 -14.33
C VAL A 54 -4.61 -8.21 -14.12
N GLN A 55 -5.81 -8.79 -14.23
CA GLN A 55 -7.07 -8.08 -14.00
C GLN A 55 -7.18 -7.56 -12.57
N ILE A 56 -6.73 -8.34 -11.58
CA ILE A 56 -6.69 -7.93 -10.17
C ILE A 56 -5.71 -6.76 -10.02
N ILE A 57 -4.55 -6.82 -10.65
CA ILE A 57 -3.56 -5.74 -10.62
C ILE A 57 -4.12 -4.44 -11.22
N LEU A 58 -4.86 -4.53 -12.33
CA LEU A 58 -5.53 -3.37 -12.93
C LEU A 58 -6.62 -2.79 -12.02
N ALA A 59 -7.40 -3.64 -11.32
CA ALA A 59 -8.36 -3.20 -10.33
C ALA A 59 -7.67 -2.47 -9.14
N ILE A 60 -6.48 -2.95 -8.73
CA ILE A 60 -5.67 -2.25 -7.73
C ILE A 60 -5.24 -0.88 -8.23
N ARG A 61 -4.76 -0.78 -9.48
CA ARG A 61 -4.35 0.49 -10.07
C ARG A 61 -5.47 1.52 -10.04
N HIS A 62 -6.68 1.12 -10.43
CA HIS A 62 -7.85 1.99 -10.38
C HIS A 62 -8.20 2.39 -8.94
N GLY A 63 -8.23 1.43 -8.01
CA GLY A 63 -8.58 1.69 -6.62
C GLY A 63 -7.53 2.49 -5.83
N LEU A 64 -6.29 2.52 -6.29
CA LEU A 64 -5.17 3.27 -5.70
C LEU A 64 -4.79 4.51 -6.51
N ALA A 65 -5.69 5.08 -7.31
CA ALA A 65 -5.41 6.28 -8.11
C ALA A 65 -4.77 7.44 -7.30
N ASP A 66 -5.14 7.58 -6.03
CA ASP A 66 -4.65 8.63 -5.13
C ASP A 66 -3.31 8.32 -4.44
N VAL A 67 -2.68 7.16 -4.70
CA VAL A 67 -1.42 6.79 -4.04
C VAL A 67 -0.27 7.72 -4.42
N ASP A 68 -0.29 8.26 -5.64
CA ASP A 68 0.69 9.23 -6.14
C ASP A 68 0.39 10.67 -5.71
N VAL A 69 -0.83 10.94 -5.23
CA VAL A 69 -1.26 12.29 -4.88
C VAL A 69 -0.82 12.64 -3.47
N SER A 70 0.06 13.64 -3.36
CA SER A 70 0.56 14.16 -2.09
C SER A 70 -0.58 14.60 -1.16
N GLY A 71 -0.48 14.26 0.12
CA GLY A 71 -1.46 14.66 1.13
C GLY A 71 -2.77 13.88 1.14
N THR A 72 -2.96 12.85 0.30
CA THR A 72 -4.16 12.00 0.39
C THR A 72 -4.09 11.01 1.54
N ALA A 73 -5.25 10.57 2.02
CA ALA A 73 -5.33 9.53 3.05
C ALA A 73 -4.76 8.19 2.55
N ILE A 74 -4.95 7.88 1.27
CA ILE A 74 -4.40 6.67 0.63
C ILE A 74 -2.87 6.71 0.62
N ARG A 75 -2.25 7.79 0.12
CA ARG A 75 -0.78 7.93 0.12
C ARG A 75 -0.22 7.80 1.53
N ARG A 76 -0.83 8.45 2.53
CA ARG A 76 -0.41 8.31 3.94
C ARG A 76 -0.53 6.88 4.46
N ALA A 77 -1.65 6.21 4.21
CA ALA A 77 -1.90 4.86 4.72
C ALA A 77 -0.92 3.83 4.12
N TYR A 78 -0.72 3.88 2.80
CA TYR A 78 0.19 2.98 2.10
C TYR A 78 1.66 3.35 2.31
N GLY A 79 2.00 4.64 2.41
CA GLY A 79 3.35 5.08 2.75
C GLY A 79 3.77 4.62 4.14
N ARG A 80 2.90 4.77 5.16
CA ARG A 80 3.16 4.23 6.50
C ARG A 80 3.37 2.71 6.48
N PHE A 81 2.53 1.99 5.74
CA PHE A 81 2.68 0.55 5.59
C PHE A 81 4.03 0.18 4.96
N ALA A 82 4.39 0.81 3.83
CA ALA A 82 5.61 0.52 3.09
C ALA A 82 6.88 0.83 3.90
N ALA A 83 6.90 1.97 4.60
CA ALA A 83 8.01 2.35 5.47
C ALA A 83 8.21 1.36 6.62
N ALA A 84 7.12 0.84 7.21
CA ALA A 84 7.19 -0.15 8.28
C ALA A 84 7.50 -1.57 7.78
N ASN A 85 7.30 -1.87 6.49
CA ASN A 85 7.40 -3.22 5.94
C ASN A 85 8.18 -3.29 4.61
N PRO A 86 9.42 -2.75 4.53
CA PRO A 86 10.17 -2.68 3.27
C PRO A 86 10.47 -4.07 2.68
N ALA A 87 10.75 -5.06 3.53
CA ALA A 87 11.00 -6.44 3.09
C ALA A 87 9.76 -7.09 2.43
N PHE A 88 8.56 -6.77 2.93
CA PHE A 88 7.31 -7.26 2.35
C PHE A 88 7.07 -6.69 0.95
N VAL A 89 7.28 -5.38 0.77
CA VAL A 89 7.17 -4.71 -0.53
C VAL A 89 8.22 -5.25 -1.50
N GLY A 90 9.47 -5.42 -1.03
CA GLY A 90 10.56 -6.00 -1.82
C GLY A 90 10.27 -7.43 -2.29
N LEU A 91 9.76 -8.30 -1.42
CA LEU A 91 9.34 -9.65 -1.79
C LEU A 91 8.20 -9.64 -2.82
N THR A 92 7.24 -8.73 -2.65
CA THR A 92 6.14 -8.57 -3.61
C THR A 92 6.66 -8.15 -4.99
N TYR A 93 7.66 -7.27 -5.03
CA TYR A 93 8.34 -6.86 -6.26
C TYR A 93 9.03 -8.04 -6.97
N GLN A 94 9.74 -8.88 -6.22
CA GLN A 94 10.38 -10.08 -6.77
C GLN A 94 9.36 -11.05 -7.35
N ARG A 95 8.23 -11.25 -6.67
CA ARG A 95 7.13 -12.09 -7.17
C ARG A 95 6.51 -11.50 -8.43
N ALA A 96 6.24 -10.20 -8.47
CA ALA A 96 5.75 -9.53 -9.67
C ALA A 96 6.71 -9.73 -10.87
N ALA A 97 8.02 -9.67 -10.64
CA ALA A 97 9.01 -9.96 -11.68
C ALA A 97 9.01 -11.41 -12.15
N SER A 98 8.88 -12.38 -11.23
CA SER A 98 8.76 -13.79 -11.58
C SER A 98 7.52 -14.06 -12.44
N TYR A 99 6.37 -13.54 -12.03
CA TYR A 99 5.11 -13.74 -12.76
C TYR A 99 5.06 -12.99 -14.09
N TRP A 100 5.58 -11.76 -14.14
CA TRP A 100 5.76 -11.04 -15.40
C TRP A 100 6.59 -11.86 -16.38
N ASN A 101 7.74 -12.36 -15.93
CA ASN A 101 8.64 -13.14 -16.77
C ASN A 101 7.98 -14.41 -17.32
N CYS A 102 7.23 -15.14 -16.48
CA CYS A 102 6.65 -16.42 -16.83
C CYS A 102 5.39 -16.32 -17.71
N TYR A 103 4.52 -15.35 -17.44
CA TYR A 103 3.17 -15.30 -18.04
C TYR A 103 2.91 -14.08 -18.93
N TYR A 104 3.66 -12.99 -18.75
CA TYR A 104 3.27 -11.69 -19.31
C TYR A 104 4.36 -10.98 -20.11
N ARG A 105 5.57 -11.55 -20.22
CA ARG A 105 6.71 -10.94 -20.94
C ARG A 105 6.39 -10.67 -22.41
N SER A 106 5.59 -11.51 -23.06
CA SER A 106 5.19 -11.30 -24.47
C SER A 106 4.16 -10.17 -24.63
N LEU A 107 3.30 -9.95 -23.63
CA LEU A 107 2.28 -8.91 -23.63
C LEU A 107 2.82 -7.54 -23.15
N PHE A 108 3.76 -7.58 -22.21
CA PHE A 108 4.41 -6.42 -21.63
C PHE A 108 5.92 -6.55 -21.86
N VAL A 109 6.36 -6.31 -23.11
CA VAL A 109 7.76 -6.50 -23.53
C VAL A 109 8.72 -5.68 -22.68
N ASP A 110 8.37 -4.41 -22.43
CA ASP A 110 9.03 -3.63 -21.40
C ASP A 110 8.48 -4.03 -20.04
N ARG A 111 9.37 -4.50 -19.16
CA ARG A 111 9.05 -4.82 -17.76
C ARG A 111 8.33 -3.66 -17.07
N ARG A 112 8.71 -2.41 -17.34
CA ARG A 112 8.09 -1.23 -16.71
C ARG A 112 6.64 -1.01 -17.14
N SER A 113 6.25 -1.56 -18.30
CA SER A 113 4.86 -1.49 -18.76
C SER A 113 3.92 -2.44 -18.00
N TYR A 114 4.46 -3.42 -17.27
CA TYR A 114 3.65 -4.32 -16.45
C TYR A 114 3.11 -3.58 -15.21
N PRO A 115 1.77 -3.50 -15.01
CA PRO A 115 1.18 -2.54 -14.09
C PRO A 115 1.65 -2.65 -12.63
N SER A 116 1.98 -3.85 -12.16
CA SER A 116 2.44 -4.07 -10.77
C SER A 116 3.65 -3.21 -10.40
N PHE A 117 4.60 -3.02 -11.32
CA PHE A 117 5.82 -2.27 -11.00
C PHE A 117 5.52 -0.80 -10.74
N SER A 118 4.73 -0.16 -11.61
CA SER A 118 4.34 1.24 -11.40
C SER A 118 3.65 1.45 -10.05
N ILE A 119 2.75 0.55 -9.65
CA ILE A 119 2.03 0.65 -8.36
C ILE A 119 3.00 0.44 -7.18
N LEU A 120 3.90 -0.54 -7.27
CA LEU A 120 4.89 -0.82 -6.22
C LEU A 120 5.91 0.32 -6.09
N ASP A 121 6.29 0.95 -7.20
CA ASP A 121 7.16 2.13 -7.20
C ASP A 121 6.46 3.30 -6.51
N SER A 122 5.18 3.56 -6.81
CA SER A 122 4.38 4.58 -6.14
C SER A 122 4.23 4.35 -4.62
N ILE A 123 3.99 3.09 -4.22
CA ILE A 123 3.92 2.70 -2.79
C ILE A 123 5.28 2.90 -2.11
N SER A 124 6.37 2.53 -2.78
CA SER A 124 7.73 2.70 -2.25
C SER A 124 8.09 4.18 -2.11
N ALA A 125 7.73 5.02 -3.08
CA ALA A 125 7.89 6.46 -3.02
C ALA A 125 7.09 7.07 -1.87
N ALA A 126 5.83 6.65 -1.66
CA ALA A 126 5.03 7.05 -0.51
C ALA A 126 5.67 6.63 0.82
N GLY A 127 6.32 5.46 0.86
CA GLY A 127 7.10 5.00 2.01
C GLY A 127 8.30 5.88 2.31
N ALA A 128 9.09 6.22 1.28
CA ALA A 128 10.23 7.12 1.42
C ALA A 128 9.83 8.51 1.92
N ASP A 129 8.72 9.07 1.41
CA ASP A 129 8.15 10.33 1.89
C ASP A 129 7.73 10.25 3.36
N HIS A 130 7.09 9.15 3.77
CA HIS A 130 6.70 8.97 5.16
C HIS A 130 7.92 8.97 6.08
N THR A 131 8.97 8.22 5.73
CA THR A 131 10.22 8.17 6.50
C THR A 131 10.89 9.54 6.60
N ARG A 132 10.95 10.30 5.50
CA ARG A 132 11.46 11.68 5.51
C ARG A 132 10.63 12.59 6.41
N GLY A 133 9.31 12.52 6.32
CA GLY A 133 8.40 13.31 7.16
C GLY A 133 8.52 13.00 8.65
N THR A 134 8.84 11.75 9.03
CA THR A 134 9.11 11.38 10.43
C THR A 134 10.51 11.76 10.91
N ALA A 135 11.48 11.90 10.00
CA ALA A 135 12.87 12.24 10.32
C ALA A 135 13.11 13.75 10.47
N GLN A 136 12.20 14.61 9.99
CA GLN A 136 12.26 16.05 10.22
C GLN A 136 12.02 16.32 11.72
N PRO A 137 12.98 16.90 12.47
CA PRO A 137 12.75 17.25 13.87
C PRO A 137 11.59 18.24 13.94
N LEU A 138 10.72 18.09 14.96
CA LEU A 138 9.72 19.10 15.29
C LEU A 138 10.43 20.44 15.37
N ARG A 139 10.17 21.35 14.42
CA ARG A 139 10.55 22.76 14.56
C ARG A 139 9.70 23.31 15.71
N ILE A 140 10.18 23.15 16.93
CA ILE A 140 9.68 23.92 18.09
C ILE A 140 10.24 25.33 17.90
N THR A 141 9.68 26.08 16.96
CA THR A 141 9.89 27.52 16.86
C THR A 141 8.90 28.19 17.80
N GLY A 142 9.38 28.59 18.97
CA GLY A 142 8.65 29.50 19.86
C GLY A 142 8.43 28.99 21.26
N LEU A 143 9.51 28.84 22.04
CA LEU A 143 9.40 28.87 23.49
C LEU A 143 10.40 29.89 24.06
N PRO A 144 9.95 30.97 24.72
CA PRO A 144 10.81 31.97 25.31
C PRO A 144 11.19 31.52 26.73
N TYR A 145 12.21 30.70 26.87
CA TYR A 145 12.84 30.53 28.18
C TYR A 145 14.31 30.87 28.08
N ARG A 146 14.67 32.00 28.70
CA ARG A 146 16.05 32.34 29.05
C ARG A 146 16.58 31.24 29.96
N VAL A 147 17.68 30.62 29.56
CA VAL A 147 18.53 29.85 30.46
C VAL A 147 19.10 30.85 31.46
N ILE A 148 18.71 30.74 32.73
CA ILE A 148 19.39 31.44 33.82
C ILE A 148 20.67 30.64 34.07
N SER A 149 21.83 31.21 33.72
CA SER A 149 23.12 30.70 34.18
C SER A 149 23.15 30.80 35.71
N LEU A 150 23.31 29.66 36.38
CA LEU A 150 23.79 29.63 37.75
C LEU A 150 25.31 29.54 37.66
N ASP A 151 25.97 30.66 37.94
CA ASP A 151 27.40 30.68 38.23
C ASP A 151 27.66 29.85 39.50
N SER A 152 28.74 29.09 39.48
CA SER A 152 29.39 28.51 40.66
C SER A 152 30.89 28.52 40.45
#